data_AF-A0A2Z7D2E6-F1
#
_entry.id   AF-A0A2Z7D2E6-F1
#
_cell.length_a   1.000
_cell.length_b   1.000
_cell.length_c   1.000
_cell.angle_alpha   90.00
_cell.angle_beta   90.00
_cell.angle_gamma   90.00
#
_symmetry.space_group_name_H-M   'P 1'
#
loop_
_entity.id
_entity.type
_entity.pdbx_description
1 polymer ?
#
loop_
_entity_poly.entity_id
_entity_poly.type
_entity_poly.pdbx_seq_one_letter_code
_entity_poly.pdbx_strand_id
1 'polypeptide(L)'
;MFSKIKNCATAKEIWEKLTQIYEGNDETKENKLTVAQQKYEVIKMKDGETMAEFDERFRTVVIELNSLGKEYSNRELALKVMRALPKEWDVKTMAMRESKDLNKLELHDLFANLKAYEFELETRSEAGPSTSQPTKALAATTAEPCSPSTSKSANQLSDDAMSLLVKKFENQRKQTYCGPAEV
;
A
#
# COMPACT_ATOMS: atom_id res chain seq x y z
N MET A 1 29.83 34.07 -4.68
CA MET A 1 28.49 34.57 -5.09
C MET A 1 28.61 35.82 -5.96
N PHE A 2 29.20 36.92 -5.46
CA PHE A 2 29.41 38.17 -6.23
C PHE A 2 30.19 37.98 -7.54
N SER A 3 31.19 37.08 -7.56
CA SER A 3 31.98 36.74 -8.75
C SER A 3 31.17 36.16 -9.92
N LYS A 4 29.99 35.58 -9.67
CA LYS A 4 29.12 35.01 -10.72
C LYS A 4 28.17 36.04 -11.35
N ILE A 5 27.90 37.15 -10.64
CA ILE A 5 26.96 38.20 -11.05
C ILE A 5 27.63 39.53 -11.42
N LYS A 6 28.94 39.70 -11.17
CA LYS A 6 29.67 40.95 -11.43
C LYS A 6 29.64 41.47 -12.88
N ASN A 7 29.32 40.61 -13.84
CA ASN A 7 29.27 40.96 -15.27
C ASN A 7 27.84 41.25 -15.76
N CYS A 8 26.84 41.22 -14.88
CA CYS A 8 25.45 41.51 -15.25
C CYS A 8 25.24 43.02 -15.26
N ALA A 9 24.62 43.54 -16.31
CA ALA A 9 24.43 44.98 -16.51
C ALA A 9 23.10 45.47 -15.91
N THR A 10 22.14 44.58 -15.71
CA THR A 10 20.80 44.93 -15.23
C THR A 10 20.43 44.19 -13.95
N ALA A 11 19.58 44.81 -13.12
CA ALA A 11 19.03 44.17 -11.94
C ALA A 11 18.26 42.87 -12.29
N LYS A 12 17.63 42.84 -13.48
CA LYS A 12 16.96 41.66 -14.02
C LYS A 12 17.92 40.49 -14.23
N GLU A 13 19.05 40.72 -14.90
CA GLU A 13 20.07 39.68 -15.14
C GLU A 13 20.69 39.17 -13.83
N ILE A 14 20.93 40.07 -12.86
CA ILE A 14 21.44 39.69 -11.53
C ILE A 14 20.42 38.78 -10.82
N TRP A 15 19.14 39.15 -10.86
CA TRP A 15 18.05 38.37 -10.27
C TRP A 15 17.93 37.00 -10.94
N GLU A 16 17.86 36.93 -12.28
CA GLU A 16 17.80 35.67 -13.03
C GLU A 16 18.99 34.75 -12.71
N LYS A 17 20.22 35.28 -12.64
CA LYS A 17 21.40 34.47 -12.25
C LYS A 17 21.36 34.01 -10.80
N LEU A 18 20.88 34.84 -9.88
CA LEU A 18 20.71 34.44 -8.48
C LEU A 18 19.68 33.32 -8.37
N THR A 19 18.53 33.47 -9.03
CA THR A 19 17.50 32.42 -9.14
C THR A 19 18.10 31.13 -9.71
N GLN A 20 18.87 31.21 -10.80
CA GLN A 20 19.53 30.06 -11.41
C GLN A 20 20.54 29.37 -10.48
N ILE A 21 21.29 30.13 -9.68
CA ILE A 21 22.30 29.58 -8.74
C ILE A 21 21.64 28.90 -7.53
N TYR A 22 20.52 29.44 -7.06
CA TYR A 22 19.84 28.95 -5.85
C TYR A 22 18.78 27.88 -6.14
N GLU A 23 18.00 28.02 -7.21
CA GLU A 23 16.95 27.07 -7.59
C GLU A 23 17.41 26.02 -8.62
N GLY A 24 18.55 26.26 -9.28
CA GLY A 24 18.99 25.53 -10.47
C GLY A 24 18.46 26.19 -11.75
N ASN A 25 19.12 25.91 -12.88
CA ASN A 25 18.61 26.30 -14.20
C ASN A 25 17.41 25.40 -14.58
N ASP A 26 16.51 25.87 -15.45
CA ASP A 26 15.33 25.11 -15.90
C ASP A 26 15.69 23.70 -16.39
N GLU A 27 16.82 23.52 -17.07
CA GLU A 27 17.41 22.24 -17.47
C GLU A 27 17.74 21.32 -16.29
N THR A 28 18.18 21.87 -15.16
CA THR A 28 18.40 21.08 -13.92
C THR A 28 17.07 20.62 -13.33
N LYS A 29 16.03 21.47 -13.37
CA LYS A 29 14.67 21.10 -12.93
C LYS A 29 14.08 20.03 -13.85
N GLU A 30 14.22 20.18 -15.16
CA GLU A 30 13.78 19.22 -16.17
C GLU A 30 14.50 17.87 -16.07
N ASN A 31 15.82 17.88 -15.85
CA ASN A 31 16.59 16.66 -15.62
C ASN A 31 16.16 15.94 -14.34
N LYS A 32 15.92 16.66 -13.25
CA LYS A 32 15.38 16.07 -12.00
C LYS A 32 14.01 15.45 -12.22
N LEU A 33 13.12 16.14 -12.93
CA LEU A 33 11.79 15.64 -13.28
C LEU A 33 11.89 14.36 -14.11
N THR A 34 12.75 14.35 -15.13
CA THR A 34 13.01 13.19 -15.97
C THR A 34 13.48 11.99 -15.16
N VAL A 35 14.43 12.19 -14.25
CA VAL A 35 14.94 11.13 -13.36
C VAL A 35 13.84 10.62 -12.41
N ALA A 36 13.07 11.53 -11.79
CA ALA A 36 11.98 11.15 -10.89
C ALA A 36 10.88 10.37 -11.64
N GLN A 37 10.57 10.76 -12.87
CA GLN A 37 9.60 10.08 -13.70
C GLN A 37 10.10 8.70 -14.12
N GLN A 38 11.38 8.55 -14.45
CA GLN A 38 11.99 7.24 -14.70
C GLN A 38 11.90 6.34 -13.46
N LYS A 39 12.25 6.85 -12.26
CA LYS A 39 12.10 6.10 -11.00
C LYS A 39 10.67 5.61 -10.81
N TYR A 40 9.68 6.48 -11.04
CA TYR A 40 8.27 6.10 -10.99
C TYR A 40 7.95 5.03 -12.03
N GLU A 41 8.42 5.17 -13.26
CA GLU A 41 8.10 4.21 -14.30
C GLU A 41 8.66 2.81 -14.07
N VAL A 42 9.88 2.72 -13.55
CA VAL A 42 10.53 1.43 -13.27
C VAL A 42 10.23 0.88 -11.87
N ILE A 43 9.47 1.61 -11.04
CA ILE A 43 9.20 1.19 -9.67
C ILE A 43 8.44 -0.14 -9.67
N LYS A 44 9.00 -1.09 -8.93
CA LYS A 44 8.43 -2.41 -8.65
C LYS A 44 8.71 -2.77 -7.21
N MET A 45 7.84 -3.59 -6.65
CA MET A 45 8.11 -4.27 -5.39
C MET A 45 9.29 -5.21 -5.60
N LYS A 46 10.25 -5.19 -4.68
CA LYS A 46 11.45 -6.03 -4.75
C LYS A 46 11.18 -7.39 -4.11
N ASP A 47 12.00 -8.37 -4.45
CA ASP A 47 11.93 -9.69 -3.80
C ASP A 47 12.27 -9.57 -2.31
N GLY A 48 11.42 -10.13 -1.45
CA GLY A 48 11.58 -10.09 0.01
C GLY A 48 11.29 -8.74 0.66
N GLU A 49 10.85 -7.74 -0.12
CA GLU A 49 10.39 -6.46 0.41
C GLU A 49 8.97 -6.60 0.95
N THR A 50 8.69 -5.97 2.09
CA THR A 50 7.34 -5.92 2.67
C THR A 50 6.49 -4.86 1.97
N MET A 51 5.16 -5.01 2.00
CA MET A 51 4.23 -4.02 1.46
C MET A 51 4.42 -2.64 2.12
N ALA A 52 4.84 -2.59 3.39
CA ALA A 52 5.12 -1.34 4.09
C ALA A 52 6.34 -0.59 3.54
N GLU A 53 7.44 -1.30 3.28
CA GLU A 53 8.64 -0.72 2.66
C GLU A 53 8.36 -0.26 1.22
N PHE A 54 7.59 -1.06 0.47
CA PHE A 54 7.17 -0.68 -0.88
C PHE A 54 6.29 0.59 -0.88
N ASP A 55 5.32 0.68 0.04
CA ASP A 55 4.48 1.88 0.22
C ASP A 55 5.32 3.14 0.47
N GLU A 56 6.29 3.06 1.38
CA GLU A 56 7.19 4.18 1.68
C GLU A 56 7.97 4.62 0.45
N ARG A 57 8.64 3.69 -0.25
CA ARG A 57 9.39 4.02 -1.48
C ARG A 57 8.50 4.62 -2.56
N PHE A 58 7.30 4.07 -2.76
CA PHE A 58 6.36 4.58 -3.74
C PHE A 58 5.93 6.01 -3.41
N ARG A 59 5.59 6.28 -2.14
CA ARG A 59 5.23 7.62 -1.67
C ARG A 59 6.37 8.61 -1.83
N THR A 60 7.60 8.23 -1.50
CA THR A 60 8.77 9.11 -1.68
C THR A 60 8.88 9.58 -3.13
N VAL A 61 8.71 8.68 -4.10
CA VAL A 61 8.76 9.02 -5.52
C VAL A 61 7.59 9.92 -5.94
N VAL A 62 6.38 9.66 -5.45
CA VAL A 62 5.20 10.50 -5.73
C VAL A 62 5.38 11.91 -5.13
N ILE A 63 5.92 12.02 -3.92
CA ILE A 63 6.22 13.31 -3.27
C ILE A 63 7.29 14.07 -4.06
N GLU A 64 8.35 13.38 -4.51
CA GLU A 64 9.40 13.96 -5.37
C GLU A 64 8.79 14.52 -6.67
N LEU A 65 7.91 13.75 -7.33
CA LEU A 65 7.23 14.18 -8.56
C LEU A 65 6.29 15.37 -8.35
N ASN A 66 5.47 15.34 -7.30
CA ASN A 66 4.58 16.44 -6.95
C ASN A 66 5.38 17.73 -6.67
N SER A 67 6.53 17.62 -5.99
CA SER A 67 7.41 18.78 -5.73
C SER A 67 8.03 19.39 -6.99
N LEU A 68 8.09 18.60 -8.07
CA LEU A 68 8.56 19.01 -9.40
C LEU A 68 7.40 19.42 -10.33
N GLY A 69 6.16 19.52 -9.81
CA GLY A 69 4.98 19.95 -10.56
C GLY A 69 4.31 18.85 -11.39
N LYS A 70 4.67 17.58 -11.19
CA LYS A 70 4.06 16.44 -11.88
C LYS A 70 3.17 15.66 -10.92
N GLU A 71 1.87 15.89 -11.03
CA GLU A 71 0.85 15.18 -10.25
C GLU A 71 0.24 14.03 -11.05
N TYR A 72 -0.21 13.00 -10.33
CA TYR A 72 -0.93 11.84 -10.88
C TYR A 72 -2.28 11.73 -10.19
N SER A 73 -3.30 11.36 -10.97
CA SER A 73 -4.62 11.05 -10.43
C SER A 73 -4.60 9.81 -9.55
N ASN A 74 -5.59 9.70 -8.66
CA ASN A 74 -5.82 8.49 -7.84
C ASN A 74 -5.85 7.21 -8.69
N ARG A 75 -6.50 7.26 -9.85
CA ARG A 75 -6.57 6.14 -10.79
C ARG A 75 -5.19 5.75 -11.32
N GLU A 76 -4.38 6.71 -11.74
CA GLU A 76 -3.04 6.46 -12.26
C GLU A 76 -2.14 5.84 -11.19
N LEU A 77 -2.15 6.40 -9.98
CA LEU A 77 -1.41 5.88 -8.84
C LEU A 77 -1.85 4.45 -8.49
N ALA A 78 -3.16 4.20 -8.40
CA ALA A 78 -3.68 2.88 -8.08
C ALA A 78 -3.28 1.82 -9.13
N LEU A 79 -3.45 2.16 -10.42
CA LEU A 79 -3.04 1.29 -11.51
C LEU A 79 -1.52 1.09 -11.55
N LYS A 80 -0.73 2.09 -11.13
CA LYS A 80 0.72 1.95 -11.07
C LYS A 80 1.14 0.99 -9.99
N VAL A 81 0.61 1.14 -8.78
CA VAL A 81 0.85 0.21 -7.66
C VAL A 81 0.47 -1.21 -8.06
N MET A 82 -0.74 -1.43 -8.58
CA MET A 82 -1.19 -2.77 -8.99
C MET A 82 -0.28 -3.43 -10.04
N ARG A 83 0.29 -2.67 -10.97
CA ARG A 83 1.24 -3.17 -11.99
C ARG A 83 2.66 -3.38 -11.47
N ALA A 84 3.00 -2.73 -10.36
CA ALA A 84 4.31 -2.78 -9.73
C ALA A 84 4.44 -3.94 -8.75
N LEU A 85 3.32 -4.58 -8.38
CA LEU A 85 3.30 -5.75 -7.51
C LEU A 85 3.73 -7.04 -8.25
N PRO A 86 4.25 -8.03 -7.51
CA PRO A 86 4.55 -9.36 -8.04
C PRO A 86 3.28 -10.10 -8.50
N LYS A 87 3.43 -11.12 -9.34
CA LYS A 87 2.30 -11.86 -9.95
C LYS A 87 1.43 -12.58 -8.93
N GLU A 88 1.98 -12.90 -7.77
CA GLU A 88 1.30 -13.50 -6.63
C GLU A 88 0.13 -12.61 -6.14
N TRP A 89 0.15 -11.32 -6.45
CA TRP A 89 -0.89 -10.34 -6.11
C TRP A 89 -1.96 -10.18 -7.19
N ASP A 90 -1.87 -10.88 -8.33
CA ASP A 90 -2.77 -10.70 -9.48
C ASP A 90 -4.24 -10.92 -9.08
N VAL A 91 -4.54 -11.96 -8.31
CA VAL A 91 -5.92 -12.25 -7.85
C VAL A 91 -6.47 -11.08 -7.03
N LYS A 92 -5.68 -10.55 -6.10
CA LYS A 92 -6.07 -9.42 -5.24
C LYS A 92 -6.27 -8.15 -6.06
N THR A 93 -5.34 -7.82 -6.94
CA THR A 93 -5.40 -6.60 -7.76
C THR A 93 -6.54 -6.64 -8.77
N MET A 94 -6.84 -7.81 -9.36
CA MET A 94 -8.00 -8.01 -10.23
C MET A 94 -9.32 -7.81 -9.48
N ALA A 95 -9.48 -8.45 -8.32
CA ALA A 95 -10.67 -8.27 -7.49
C ALA A 95 -10.88 -6.80 -7.09
N MET A 96 -9.80 -6.07 -6.77
CA MET A 96 -9.88 -4.63 -6.47
C MET A 96 -10.29 -3.78 -7.68
N ARG A 97 -9.82 -4.13 -8.89
CA ARG A 97 -10.19 -3.45 -10.13
C ARG A 97 -11.67 -3.60 -10.45
N GLU A 98 -12.25 -4.75 -10.15
CA GLU A 98 -13.66 -5.06 -10.41
C GLU A 98 -14.61 -4.48 -9.34
N SER A 99 -14.16 -4.41 -8.08
CA SER A 99 -15.02 -4.03 -6.95
C SER A 99 -14.91 -2.56 -6.51
N LYS A 100 -13.82 -1.87 -6.83
CA LYS A 100 -13.58 -0.49 -6.37
C LYS A 100 -13.60 0.53 -7.50
N ASP A 101 -14.11 1.73 -7.21
CA ASP A 101 -13.95 2.89 -8.10
C ASP A 101 -12.54 3.47 -7.96
N LEU A 102 -11.66 3.14 -8.90
CA LEU A 102 -10.26 3.58 -8.89
C LEU A 102 -10.08 5.11 -8.97
N ASN A 103 -11.09 5.87 -9.42
CA ASN A 103 -10.99 7.33 -9.44
C ASN A 103 -11.11 7.94 -8.05
N LYS A 104 -11.81 7.26 -7.14
CA LYS A 104 -12.05 7.68 -5.75
C LYS A 104 -11.19 6.93 -4.75
N LEU A 105 -10.44 5.93 -5.17
CA LEU A 105 -9.58 5.14 -4.31
C LEU A 105 -8.31 5.93 -3.97
N GLU A 106 -8.23 6.43 -2.75
CA GLU A 106 -7.04 7.12 -2.28
C GLU A 106 -5.86 6.15 -2.13
N LEU A 107 -4.65 6.67 -2.33
CA LEU A 107 -3.43 5.88 -2.24
C LEU A 107 -3.25 5.25 -0.85
N HIS A 108 -3.67 5.96 0.21
CA HIS A 108 -3.68 5.44 1.57
C HIS A 108 -4.56 4.19 1.72
N ASP A 109 -5.80 4.24 1.24
CA ASP A 109 -6.74 3.12 1.37
C ASP A 109 -6.34 1.91 0.52
N LEU A 110 -5.71 2.16 -0.63
CA LEU A 110 -5.10 1.11 -1.45
C LEU A 110 -4.02 0.36 -0.65
N PHE A 111 -3.03 1.07 -0.12
CA PHE A 111 -1.94 0.43 0.63
C PHE A 111 -2.42 -0.19 1.95
N ALA A 112 -3.39 0.41 2.63
CA ALA A 112 -4.01 -0.20 3.82
C ALA A 112 -4.64 -1.56 3.47
N ASN A 113 -5.34 -1.65 2.34
CA ASN A 113 -5.95 -2.91 1.89
C ASN A 113 -4.91 -3.97 1.48
N LEU A 114 -3.81 -3.55 0.85
CA LEU A 114 -2.72 -4.44 0.46
C LEU A 114 -1.95 -4.96 1.67
N LYS A 115 -1.66 -4.11 2.66
CA LYS A 115 -1.03 -4.51 3.93
C LYS A 115 -1.89 -5.48 4.73
N ALA A 116 -3.20 -5.26 4.78
CA ALA A 116 -4.12 -6.20 5.42
C ALA A 116 -4.08 -7.58 4.74
N TYR A 117 -4.00 -7.61 3.41
CA TYR A 117 -3.89 -8.87 2.66
C TYR A 117 -2.54 -9.56 2.88
N GLU A 118 -1.43 -8.82 2.95
CA GLU A 118 -0.11 -9.37 3.31
C GLU A 118 -0.17 -10.11 4.67
N PHE A 119 -0.79 -9.49 5.66
CA PHE A 119 -0.95 -10.07 6.99
C PHE A 119 -1.81 -11.36 6.97
N GLU A 120 -2.88 -11.38 6.18
CA GLU A 120 -3.71 -12.59 5.99
C GLU A 120 -2.94 -13.74 5.31
N LEU A 121 -2.01 -13.44 4.40
CA LEU A 121 -1.16 -14.45 3.76
C LEU A 121 -0.15 -15.06 4.73
N GLU A 122 0.46 -14.23 5.59
CA GLU A 122 1.43 -14.68 6.59
C GLU A 122 0.76 -15.61 7.63
N THR A 123 -0.39 -15.18 8.17
CA THR A 123 -1.15 -15.97 9.16
C THR A 123 -1.65 -17.31 8.62
N ARG A 124 -1.89 -17.43 7.32
CA ARG A 124 -2.24 -18.70 6.66
C ARG A 124 -1.03 -19.60 6.45
N SER A 125 0.15 -19.01 6.24
CA SER A 125 1.40 -19.76 6.01
C SER A 125 1.97 -20.34 7.31
N GLU A 126 1.74 -19.68 8.44
CA GLU A 126 2.08 -20.19 9.79
C GLU A 126 1.10 -21.29 10.27
N ALA A 127 -0.11 -21.34 9.72
CA ALA A 127 -1.06 -22.43 9.92
C ALA A 127 -0.75 -23.59 8.95
N GLY A 128 0.24 -24.42 9.30
CA GLY A 128 0.52 -25.67 8.58
C GLY A 128 -0.73 -26.55 8.36
N PRO A 129 -0.71 -27.47 7.39
CA PRO A 129 -1.89 -28.19 6.93
C PRO A 129 -2.48 -29.03 8.08
N SER A 130 -3.60 -28.59 8.64
CA SER A 130 -4.45 -29.45 9.46
C SER A 130 -4.98 -30.58 8.57
N THR A 131 -4.24 -31.69 8.59
CA THR A 131 -4.70 -33.02 8.24
C THR A 131 -5.95 -33.35 9.05
N SER A 132 -7.11 -33.33 8.39
CA SER A 132 -8.20 -34.31 8.54
C SER A 132 -9.51 -33.73 7.99
N GLN A 133 -9.72 -33.86 6.68
CA GLN A 133 -11.08 -34.13 6.22
C GLN A 133 -11.26 -35.65 6.23
N PRO A 134 -12.12 -36.23 7.09
CA PRO A 134 -12.62 -37.57 6.85
C PRO A 134 -13.55 -37.48 5.65
N THR A 135 -13.13 -38.11 4.55
CA THR A 135 -13.99 -38.47 3.44
C THR A 135 -15.13 -39.35 3.97
N LYS A 136 -16.32 -38.78 4.16
CA LYS A 136 -17.55 -39.57 4.20
C LYS A 136 -18.23 -39.45 2.85
N ALA A 137 -17.98 -40.44 2.01
CA ALA A 137 -18.82 -40.76 0.88
C ALA A 137 -20.25 -41.01 1.37
N LEU A 138 -21.24 -40.41 0.71
CA LEU A 138 -22.63 -40.85 0.81
C LEU A 138 -23.22 -40.91 -0.59
N ALA A 139 -23.63 -42.11 -0.97
CA ALA A 139 -24.20 -42.45 -2.26
C ALA A 139 -25.62 -41.89 -2.44
N ALA A 140 -26.00 -41.75 -3.72
CA ALA A 140 -27.14 -41.06 -4.28
C ALA A 140 -28.54 -41.52 -3.83
N THR A 141 -29.55 -40.63 -3.96
CA THR A 141 -30.80 -40.87 -4.75
C THR A 141 -31.78 -39.67 -4.68
N THR A 142 -32.06 -39.12 -5.87
CA THR A 142 -33.29 -38.45 -6.41
C THR A 142 -33.93 -37.19 -5.78
N ALA A 143 -33.99 -36.16 -6.65
CA ALA A 143 -35.13 -35.28 -7.03
C ALA A 143 -35.85 -34.35 -6.00
N GLU A 144 -35.73 -33.05 -6.31
CA GLU A 144 -36.46 -31.80 -5.95
C GLU A 144 -38.01 -31.87 -5.74
N PRO A 145 -38.72 -30.77 -5.34
CA PRO A 145 -38.31 -29.46 -4.76
C PRO A 145 -39.19 -28.99 -3.57
N CYS A 146 -38.79 -27.93 -2.85
CA CYS A 146 -39.74 -26.93 -2.30
C CYS A 146 -39.03 -25.71 -1.67
N SER A 147 -39.37 -24.50 -2.15
CA SER A 147 -39.15 -23.23 -1.42
C SER A 147 -40.39 -22.92 -0.56
N PRO A 148 -40.28 -22.21 0.58
CA PRO A 148 -40.54 -20.75 0.55
C PRO A 148 -39.77 -19.87 1.58
N SER A 149 -39.39 -18.67 1.11
CA SER A 149 -39.37 -17.32 1.70
C SER A 149 -39.01 -17.00 3.19
N THR A 150 -38.11 -16.01 3.32
CA THR A 150 -38.11 -14.80 4.23
C THR A 150 -37.14 -14.70 5.43
N SER A 151 -36.20 -13.72 5.30
CA SER A 151 -35.59 -12.78 6.29
C SER A 151 -34.65 -13.18 7.45
N LYS A 152 -33.52 -12.43 7.49
CA LYS A 152 -32.71 -11.89 8.62
C LYS A 152 -31.92 -12.82 9.56
N SER A 153 -30.60 -12.60 9.63
CA SER A 153 -29.83 -12.21 10.85
C SER A 153 -28.31 -12.38 10.58
N ALA A 154 -27.54 -11.31 10.43
CA ALA A 154 -26.68 -10.72 11.47
C ALA A 154 -25.79 -11.72 12.24
N ASN A 155 -24.50 -11.64 11.92
CA ASN A 155 -23.29 -11.96 12.71
C ASN A 155 -23.49 -12.81 13.97
N GLN A 156 -23.06 -14.07 13.90
CA GLN A 156 -22.59 -14.82 15.07
C GLN A 156 -21.10 -15.11 14.88
N LEU A 157 -20.26 -14.13 15.22
CA LEU A 157 -18.88 -14.42 15.61
C LEU A 157 -18.98 -15.07 16.99
N SER A 158 -18.56 -16.33 17.11
CA SER A 158 -18.60 -17.10 18.36
C SER A 158 -17.96 -16.29 19.50
N ASP A 159 -18.62 -16.27 20.67
CA ASP A 159 -18.11 -15.62 21.90
C ASP A 159 -16.70 -16.11 22.28
N ASP A 160 -16.33 -17.32 21.87
CA ASP A 160 -14.99 -17.87 22.04
C ASP A 160 -13.92 -17.07 21.26
N ALA A 161 -14.26 -16.58 20.07
CA ALA A 161 -13.36 -15.78 19.23
C ALA A 161 -13.12 -14.40 19.86
N MET A 162 -14.15 -13.80 20.46
CA MET A 162 -14.02 -12.55 21.21
C MET A 162 -13.19 -12.74 22.49
N SER A 163 -13.37 -13.87 23.20
CA SER A 163 -12.58 -14.21 24.39
C SER A 163 -11.09 -14.38 24.08
N LEU A 164 -10.76 -15.01 22.95
CA LEU A 164 -9.38 -15.17 22.49
C LEU A 164 -8.74 -13.83 22.11
N LEU A 165 -9.48 -12.92 21.48
CA LEU A 165 -9.01 -11.58 21.15
C LEU A 165 -8.72 -10.75 22.42
N VAL A 166 -9.64 -10.74 23.39
CA VAL A 166 -9.47 -9.99 24.64
C VAL A 166 -8.28 -10.50 25.44
N LYS A 167 -8.12 -11.83 25.57
CA LYS A 167 -6.98 -12.43 26.28
C LYS A 167 -5.64 -12.09 25.61
N LYS A 168 -5.58 -12.03 24.28
CA LYS A 168 -4.36 -11.69 23.55
C LYS A 168 -3.97 -10.21 23.73
N PHE A 169 -4.95 -9.31 23.77
CA PHE A 169 -4.74 -7.90 24.07
C PHE A 169 -4.29 -7.65 25.53
N GLU A 170 -4.89 -8.36 26.49
CA GLU A 170 -4.46 -8.27 27.89
C GLU A 170 -3.05 -8.81 28.12
N ASN A 171 -2.66 -9.87 27.41
CA ASN A 171 -1.30 -10.39 27.46
C ASN A 171 -0.27 -9.41 26.89
N GLN A 172 -0.58 -8.71 25.78
CA GLN A 172 0.32 -7.68 25.24
C GLN A 172 0.49 -6.51 26.23
N ARG A 173 -0.57 -6.12 26.94
CA ARG A 173 -0.50 -5.06 27.96
C ARG A 173 0.36 -5.45 29.18
N LYS A 174 0.35 -6.72 29.57
CA LYS A 174 1.19 -7.21 30.69
C LYS A 174 2.66 -7.32 30.30
N GLN A 175 2.97 -7.56 29.03
CA GLN A 175 4.35 -7.63 28.54
C GLN A 175 5.05 -6.26 28.50
N THR A 176 4.29 -5.16 28.38
CA THR A 176 4.84 -3.79 28.32
C THR A 176 5.08 -3.11 29.68
N TYR A 177 4.67 -3.71 30.81
CA TYR A 177 4.79 -3.11 32.15
C TYR A 177 5.52 -3.99 33.19
N CYS A 178 6.44 -4.86 32.76
CA CYS A 178 7.35 -5.52 33.68
C CYS A 178 8.81 -5.29 33.24
N GLY A 179 9.24 -4.03 33.29
CA GLY A 179 10.67 -3.72 33.38
C GLY A 179 11.11 -3.90 34.85
N PRO A 180 12.23 -4.59 35.13
CA PRO A 180 12.69 -4.77 36.49
C PRO A 180 13.10 -3.42 37.09
N ALA A 181 12.43 -3.02 38.16
CA ALA A 181 12.96 -2.06 39.11
C ALA A 181 13.87 -2.84 40.06
N GLU A 182 15.18 -2.62 39.99
CA GLU A 182 16.07 -2.89 41.12
C GLU A 182 17.31 -2.01 41.05
N VAL A 183 17.66 -1.51 42.24
CA VAL A 183 18.72 -0.57 42.61
C VAL A 183 20.05 -1.31 42.75
#